data_AF-A0A9D1W3X5-F1
#
_entry.id   AF-A0A9D1W3X5-F1
#
_cell.length_a   1.000
_cell.length_b   1.000
_cell.length_c   1.000
_cell.angle_alpha   90.00
_cell.angle_beta   90.00
_cell.angle_gamma   90.00
#
_symmetry.space_group_name_H-M   'P 1'
#
loop_
_entity.id
_entity.type
_entity.pdbx_description
1 polymer ?
#
loop_
_entity_poly.entity_id
_entity_poly.type
_entity_poly.pdbx_seq_one_letter_code
_entity_poly.pdbx_strand_id
1 'polypeptide(L)'
;MNIKRAKQEIKNTIQAYLLKDEFGRYVIPSIRQRPVLLIGAPGIGKTQIMEQIARECGVGLVSYTITHHTRQSAVGLPFIAKKEYGGREYSVTEYTMSEIVASIYNKIEETGLEEGILFIDEINCVSETLAPTMLQFLQCKTFGNHKIPDGWLIAAAGNPPEYNKSVREFDIVTLDRLKLIQVEPDFAVWKEYALQEAIHPAIISYLSVKEANFCRIETTVDGKLFATPRGWEDLSRLMEVYEELKLPVDREVIIQYIQFPAIAKDFANYLELYYKYENDYQVDAILRGEIREELCEKVSRAPFDEKLSVISLLLTRLGTAFRNVWEEELRLELLMKRLKSYGEQEGDGPARMAAILTALTAEREGKKRAELLSRQEDRRYLQVMGELENFCREIRERDLEDPEETWEAVKEMFAGIRESYEGSWEEAGEMLEHGFDFMEAAFGDSQEMVIFVTNLNTSGYCVHFLQEYECERYYQYNKKLLFEDREGELKERISAYLE
;
A
#
# COMPACT_ATOMS: atom_id res chain seq x y z
N MET A 1 15.21 2.63 -10.86
CA MET A 1 15.02 1.73 -9.68
C MET A 1 13.54 1.58 -9.41
N ASN A 2 13.08 0.47 -8.83
CA ASN A 2 11.64 0.29 -8.55
C ASN A 2 11.13 1.09 -7.34
N ILE A 3 9.79 1.18 -7.23
CA ILE A 3 9.10 1.98 -6.23
C ILE A 3 9.32 1.49 -4.80
N LYS A 4 9.48 0.17 -4.58
CA LYS A 4 9.73 -0.42 -3.26
C LYS A 4 11.10 0.01 -2.69
N ARG A 5 12.14 -0.03 -3.52
CA ARG A 5 13.47 0.50 -3.14
C ARG A 5 13.43 2.01 -2.90
N ALA A 6 12.70 2.76 -3.73
CA ALA A 6 12.53 4.21 -3.55
C ALA A 6 11.85 4.54 -2.21
N LYS A 7 10.81 3.79 -1.84
CA LYS A 7 10.14 3.92 -0.53
C LYS A 7 11.12 3.72 0.62
N GLN A 8 11.94 2.67 0.58
CA GLN A 8 12.93 2.39 1.62
C GLN A 8 14.00 3.49 1.71
N GLU A 9 14.48 3.99 0.57
CA GLU A 9 15.43 5.12 0.53
C GLU A 9 14.87 6.38 1.19
N ILE A 10 13.59 6.67 1.00
CA ILE A 10 12.94 7.83 1.63
C ILE A 10 12.79 7.60 3.14
N LYS A 11 12.37 6.40 3.58
CA LYS A 11 12.31 6.07 5.02
C LYS A 11 13.67 6.26 5.70
N ASN A 12 14.73 5.72 5.09
CA ASN A 12 16.09 5.88 5.59
C ASN A 12 16.50 7.37 5.65
N THR A 13 16.07 8.16 4.65
CA THR A 13 16.35 9.61 4.60
C THR A 13 15.63 10.34 5.73
N ILE A 14 14.35 10.02 5.99
CA ILE A 14 13.59 10.60 7.10
C ILE A 14 14.26 10.27 8.42
N GLN A 15 14.58 9.00 8.67
CA GLN A 15 15.26 8.58 9.90
C GLN A 15 16.59 9.33 10.08
N ALA A 16 17.40 9.44 9.03
CA ALA A 16 18.67 10.17 9.10
C ALA A 16 18.50 11.68 9.33
N TYR A 17 17.48 12.30 8.73
CA TYR A 17 17.24 13.74 8.82
C TYR A 17 16.58 14.14 10.14
N LEU A 18 15.80 13.24 10.75
CA LEU A 18 15.12 13.46 12.03
C LEU A 18 15.92 12.97 13.24
N LEU A 19 17.03 12.27 13.02
CA LEU A 19 17.91 11.84 14.11
C LEU A 19 18.42 13.06 14.90
N LYS A 20 18.16 13.07 16.21
CA LYS A 20 18.60 14.11 17.15
C LYS A 20 19.77 13.61 18.00
N ASP A 21 20.65 14.54 18.39
CA ASP A 21 21.72 14.31 19.35
C ASP A 21 21.21 14.36 20.81
N GLU A 22 22.11 14.15 21.78
CA GLU A 22 21.81 14.20 23.22
C GLU A 22 21.27 15.56 23.71
N PHE A 23 21.42 16.62 22.90
CA PHE A 23 20.91 17.97 23.19
C PHE A 23 19.60 18.28 22.45
N GLY A 24 19.00 17.30 21.78
CA GLY A 24 17.76 17.45 21.02
C GLY A 24 17.93 18.18 19.68
N ARG A 25 19.15 18.32 19.16
CA ARG A 25 19.41 18.98 17.88
C ARG A 25 19.53 17.95 16.77
N TYR A 26 19.00 18.26 15.58
CA TYR A 26 19.17 17.38 14.41
C TYR A 26 20.65 17.20 14.07
N VAL A 27 21.08 15.94 13.99
CA VAL A 27 22.46 15.55 13.65
C VAL A 27 22.84 16.08 12.27
N ILE A 28 21.92 16.01 11.32
CA ILE A 28 22.04 16.68 10.02
C ILE A 28 21.21 17.97 10.09
N PRO A 29 21.85 19.15 10.12
CA PRO A 29 21.12 20.41 10.20
C PRO A 29 20.27 20.64 8.96
N SER A 30 19.11 21.29 9.11
CA SER A 30 18.12 21.49 8.04
C SER A 30 18.69 22.07 6.74
N ILE A 31 19.70 22.94 6.84
CA ILE A 31 20.40 23.54 5.68
C ILE A 31 21.24 22.53 4.86
N ARG A 32 21.63 21.40 5.45
CA ARG A 32 22.39 20.31 4.78
C ARG A 32 21.50 19.15 4.33
N GLN A 33 20.22 19.20 4.64
CA GLN A 33 19.25 18.20 4.22
C GLN A 33 18.79 18.49 2.79
N ARG A 34 19.25 17.69 1.84
CA ARG A 34 18.81 17.77 0.44
C ARG A 34 17.36 17.29 0.31
N PRO A 35 16.47 18.03 -0.38
CA PRO A 35 15.14 17.53 -0.72
C PRO A 35 15.21 16.27 -1.58
N VAL A 36 14.22 15.40 -1.44
CA VAL A 36 14.09 14.20 -2.28
C VAL A 36 13.28 14.55 -3.52
N LEU A 37 13.76 14.16 -4.71
CA LEU A 37 13.04 14.32 -5.97
C LEU A 37 12.81 12.96 -6.61
N LEU A 38 11.55 12.57 -6.78
CA LEU A 38 11.13 11.37 -7.49
C LEU A 38 10.76 11.70 -8.93
N ILE A 39 11.43 11.10 -9.90
CA ILE A 39 11.06 11.19 -11.32
C ILE A 39 10.65 9.81 -11.82
N GLY A 40 9.44 9.69 -12.33
CA GLY A 40 8.94 8.42 -12.89
C GLY A 40 7.64 8.60 -13.66
N ALA A 41 7.22 7.57 -14.39
CA ALA A 41 5.97 7.58 -15.16
C ALA A 41 4.74 7.94 -14.30
N PRO A 42 3.66 8.48 -14.90
CA PRO A 42 2.41 8.71 -14.18
C PRO A 42 1.79 7.38 -13.72
N GLY A 43 1.07 7.40 -12.60
CA GLY A 43 0.31 6.24 -12.15
C GLY A 43 1.12 5.08 -11.54
N ILE A 44 2.38 5.28 -11.18
CA ILE A 44 3.25 4.25 -10.54
C ILE A 44 3.26 4.29 -9.00
N GLY A 45 2.36 5.07 -8.38
CA GLY A 45 2.22 5.15 -6.92
C GLY A 45 3.13 6.12 -6.16
N LYS A 46 3.75 7.11 -6.83
CA LYS A 46 4.64 8.12 -6.20
C LYS A 46 3.98 8.86 -5.02
N THR A 47 2.71 9.25 -5.16
CA THR A 47 1.93 9.95 -4.12
C THR A 47 1.53 8.98 -3.00
N GLN A 48 1.04 7.79 -3.36
CA GLN A 48 0.60 6.76 -2.40
C GLN A 48 1.75 6.32 -1.48
N ILE A 49 2.98 6.18 -1.99
CA ILE A 49 4.11 5.82 -1.13
C ILE A 49 4.42 6.88 -0.07
N MET A 50 4.15 8.17 -0.32
CA MET A 50 4.38 9.23 0.67
C MET A 50 3.45 9.10 1.86
N GLU A 51 2.18 8.77 1.60
CA GLU A 51 1.22 8.45 2.65
C GLU A 51 1.66 7.24 3.46
N GLN A 52 2.07 6.16 2.79
CA GLN A 52 2.57 4.96 3.47
C GLN A 52 3.80 5.26 4.33
N ILE A 53 4.75 6.05 3.82
CA ILE A 53 5.97 6.43 4.55
C ILE A 53 5.63 7.28 5.76
N ALA A 54 4.71 8.26 5.63
CA ALA A 54 4.30 9.10 6.74
C ALA A 54 3.68 8.27 7.88
N ARG A 55 2.81 7.32 7.54
CA ARG A 55 2.21 6.36 8.49
C ARG A 55 3.29 5.51 9.17
N GLU A 56 4.15 4.87 8.40
CA GLU A 56 5.19 3.96 8.91
C GLU A 56 6.25 4.67 9.75
N CYS A 57 6.54 5.95 9.48
CA CYS A 57 7.46 6.77 10.25
C CYS A 57 6.79 7.51 11.41
N GLY A 58 5.45 7.54 11.48
CA GLY A 58 4.72 8.29 12.50
C GLY A 58 4.88 9.81 12.40
N VAL A 59 5.02 10.35 11.18
CA VAL A 59 5.26 11.78 10.92
C VAL A 59 4.09 12.40 10.18
N GLY A 60 3.92 13.72 10.29
CA GLY A 60 2.89 14.44 9.56
C GLY A 60 3.11 14.39 8.04
N LEU A 61 2.03 14.43 7.26
CA LEU A 61 2.10 14.59 5.80
C LEU A 61 1.27 15.80 5.38
N VAL A 62 1.86 16.63 4.53
CA VAL A 62 1.20 17.70 3.81
C VAL A 62 1.52 17.51 2.34
N SER A 63 0.49 17.36 1.50
CA SER A 63 0.63 17.08 0.07
C SER A 63 0.05 18.23 -0.76
N TYR A 64 0.80 18.70 -1.76
CA TYR A 64 0.40 19.77 -2.68
C TYR A 64 0.68 19.41 -4.13
N THR A 65 -0.28 19.63 -5.01
CA THR A 65 -0.11 19.47 -6.47
C THR A 65 0.04 20.84 -7.12
N ILE A 66 1.21 21.18 -7.67
CA ILE A 66 1.51 22.58 -8.04
C ILE A 66 0.76 23.08 -9.30
N THR A 67 0.22 22.20 -10.12
CA THR A 67 -0.24 22.52 -11.49
C THR A 67 -1.39 23.52 -11.57
N HIS A 68 -2.17 23.68 -10.49
CA HIS A 68 -3.28 24.63 -10.44
C HIS A 68 -3.03 25.85 -9.56
N HIS A 69 -1.85 25.96 -8.94
CA HIS A 69 -1.59 27.07 -8.02
C HIS A 69 -1.07 28.31 -8.74
N THR A 70 -1.60 29.45 -8.31
CA THR A 70 -1.05 30.75 -8.68
C THR A 70 0.17 31.06 -7.84
N ARG A 71 1.01 31.98 -8.32
CA ARG A 71 2.11 32.54 -7.52
C ARG A 71 1.62 33.08 -6.17
N GLN A 72 0.39 33.60 -6.10
CA GLN A 72 -0.19 34.18 -4.89
C GLN A 72 -0.47 33.09 -3.84
N SER A 73 -1.00 31.93 -4.23
CA SER A 73 -1.22 30.81 -3.30
C SER A 73 0.11 30.26 -2.75
N ALA A 74 1.12 30.17 -3.61
CA ALA A 74 2.42 29.59 -3.25
C ALA A 74 3.34 30.56 -2.47
N VAL A 75 3.29 31.87 -2.75
CA VAL A 75 4.21 32.87 -2.14
C VAL A 75 3.51 33.74 -1.10
N GLY A 76 2.18 33.84 -1.13
CA GLY A 76 1.39 34.79 -0.37
C GLY A 76 1.04 36.05 -1.17
N LEU A 77 0.16 36.88 -0.59
CA LEU A 77 -0.24 38.16 -1.16
C LEU A 77 0.70 39.28 -0.70
N PRO A 78 1.15 40.17 -1.60
CA PRO A 78 2.00 41.29 -1.21
C PRO A 78 1.19 42.31 -0.41
N PHE A 79 1.78 42.85 0.65
CA PHE A 79 1.25 43.99 1.40
C PHE A 79 2.37 44.97 1.75
N ILE A 80 1.99 46.22 2.01
CA ILE A 80 2.95 47.27 2.38
C ILE A 80 3.14 47.23 3.89
N ALA A 81 4.37 46.98 4.33
CA ALA A 81 4.77 47.06 5.73
C ALA A 81 5.65 48.30 5.94
N LYS A 82 5.55 48.92 7.11
CA LYS A 82 6.44 50.01 7.52
C LYS A 82 7.54 49.42 8.40
N LYS A 83 8.80 49.65 8.03
CA LYS A 83 9.97 49.22 8.80
C LYS A 83 10.91 50.36 9.07
N GLU A 84 11.54 50.32 10.23
CA GLU A 84 12.55 51.30 10.63
C GLU A 84 13.95 50.77 10.31
N TYR A 85 14.70 51.50 9.49
CA TYR A 85 16.10 51.20 9.17
C TYR A 85 16.95 52.44 9.47
N GLY A 86 17.93 52.31 10.37
CA GLY A 86 18.82 53.41 10.73
C GLY A 86 18.10 54.65 11.29
N GLY A 87 17.02 54.46 12.05
CA GLY A 87 16.26 55.56 12.68
C GLY A 87 15.26 56.27 11.74
N ARG A 88 14.99 55.72 10.56
CA ARG A 88 14.02 56.26 9.59
C ARG A 88 13.02 55.20 9.15
N GLU A 89 11.76 55.58 9.04
CA GLU A 89 10.67 54.72 8.56
C GLU A 89 10.71 54.63 7.02
N TYR A 90 10.67 53.41 6.51
CA TYR A 90 10.57 53.08 5.09
C TYR A 90 9.40 52.14 4.86
N SER A 91 8.68 52.35 3.76
CA SER A 91 7.71 51.39 3.25
C SER A 91 8.44 50.27 2.52
N VAL A 92 8.21 49.03 2.92
CA VAL A 92 8.75 47.83 2.30
C VAL A 92 7.60 46.92 1.85
N THR A 93 7.85 46.10 0.83
CA THR A 93 6.91 45.06 0.42
C THR A 93 7.19 43.79 1.20
N GLU A 94 6.16 43.27 1.88
CA GLU A 94 6.17 41.96 2.51
C GLU A 94 5.07 41.07 1.92
N TYR A 95 5.12 39.78 2.22
CA TYR A 95 4.15 38.80 1.74
C TYR A 95 3.45 38.14 2.92
N THR A 96 2.16 37.85 2.79
CA THR A 96 1.45 37.01 3.76
C THR A 96 2.05 35.61 3.80
N MET A 97 1.78 34.85 4.86
CA MET A 97 2.13 33.42 4.88
C MET A 97 1.49 32.72 3.69
N SER A 98 2.27 31.90 2.98
CA SER A 98 1.77 31.07 1.90
C SER A 98 0.84 29.99 2.45
N GLU A 99 -0.14 29.57 1.68
CA GLU A 99 -1.04 28.46 2.03
C GLU A 99 -0.26 27.17 2.34
N ILE A 100 0.81 26.90 1.57
CA ILE A 100 1.68 25.74 1.76
C ILE A 100 2.31 25.75 3.16
N VAL A 101 2.96 26.84 3.54
CA VAL A 101 3.57 26.96 4.88
C VAL A 101 2.50 26.95 5.98
N ALA A 102 1.36 27.62 5.77
CA ALA A 102 0.26 27.65 6.74
C ALA A 102 -0.30 26.26 7.02
N SER A 103 -0.47 25.42 5.99
CA SER A 103 -0.97 24.05 6.17
C SER A 103 -0.05 23.17 7.02
N ILE A 104 1.28 23.41 6.97
CA ILE A 104 2.23 22.71 7.83
C ILE A 104 1.98 23.08 9.28
N TYR A 105 1.89 24.38 9.58
CA TYR A 105 1.60 24.84 10.94
C TYR A 105 0.23 24.36 11.44
N ASN A 106 -0.80 24.42 10.60
CA ASN A 106 -2.12 23.88 10.93
C ASN A 106 -2.02 22.37 11.22
N LYS A 107 -1.28 21.60 10.42
CA LYS A 107 -1.08 20.16 10.65
C LYS A 107 -0.37 19.91 11.98
N ILE A 108 0.64 20.71 12.32
CA ILE A 108 1.33 20.62 13.63
C ILE A 108 0.33 20.93 14.77
N GLU A 109 -0.45 21.99 14.66
CA GLU A 109 -1.44 22.37 15.70
C GLU A 109 -2.57 21.34 15.86
N GLU A 110 -3.06 20.78 14.77
CA GLU A 110 -4.17 19.82 14.77
C GLU A 110 -3.77 18.44 15.29
N THR A 111 -2.52 18.02 15.03
CA THR A 111 -2.06 16.64 15.27
C THR A 111 -1.02 16.52 16.38
N GLY A 112 -0.35 17.62 16.75
CA GLY A 112 0.79 17.63 17.67
C GLY A 112 2.09 17.07 17.06
N LEU A 113 2.10 16.71 15.78
CA LEU A 113 3.29 16.18 15.10
C LEU A 113 4.21 17.32 14.66
N GLU A 114 5.30 17.52 15.41
CA GLU A 114 6.31 18.55 15.08
C GLU A 114 7.14 18.21 13.84
N GLU A 115 7.23 16.93 13.48
CA GLU A 115 8.02 16.40 12.37
C GLU A 115 7.11 15.87 11.25
N GLY A 116 7.54 16.04 10.00
CA GLY A 116 6.66 15.76 8.86
C GLY A 116 7.33 15.72 7.49
N ILE A 117 6.52 15.47 6.47
CA ILE A 117 6.87 15.48 5.06
C ILE A 117 5.99 16.53 4.37
N LEU A 118 6.61 17.50 3.72
CA LEU A 118 5.96 18.33 2.71
C LEU A 118 6.22 17.67 1.34
N PHE A 119 5.19 17.07 0.77
CA PHE A 119 5.22 16.45 -0.55
C PHE A 119 4.67 17.40 -1.61
N ILE A 120 5.45 17.69 -2.65
CA ILE A 120 5.03 18.51 -3.79
C ILE A 120 4.97 17.66 -5.06
N ASP A 121 3.76 17.36 -5.52
CA ASP A 121 3.52 16.62 -6.74
C ASP A 121 3.53 17.53 -7.98
N GLU A 122 3.88 16.93 -9.12
CA GLU A 122 4.03 17.58 -10.43
C GLU A 122 4.94 18.81 -10.42
N ILE A 123 6.01 18.78 -9.62
CA ILE A 123 6.93 19.91 -9.39
C ILE A 123 7.49 20.52 -10.68
N ASN A 124 7.70 19.69 -11.70
CA ASN A 124 8.27 20.07 -12.97
C ASN A 124 7.23 20.53 -14.01
N CYS A 125 5.94 20.48 -13.68
CA CYS A 125 4.85 21.07 -14.48
C CYS A 125 4.48 22.48 -14.01
N VAL A 126 5.31 23.08 -13.14
CA VAL A 126 5.10 24.42 -12.60
C VAL A 126 5.07 25.49 -13.70
N SER A 127 4.21 26.50 -13.52
CA SER A 127 4.12 27.64 -14.43
C SER A 127 5.43 28.43 -14.50
N GLU A 128 5.65 29.13 -15.62
CA GLU A 128 6.88 29.92 -15.85
C GLU A 128 7.17 30.93 -14.75
N THR A 129 6.12 31.56 -14.24
CA THR A 129 6.21 32.63 -13.25
C THR A 129 6.48 32.12 -11.84
N LEU A 130 6.29 30.82 -11.61
CA LEU A 130 6.48 30.16 -10.32
C LEU A 130 7.74 29.28 -10.29
N ALA A 131 8.26 28.85 -11.44
CA ALA A 131 9.44 28.00 -11.53
C ALA A 131 10.65 28.55 -10.73
N PRO A 132 11.06 29.83 -10.83
CA PRO A 132 12.19 30.35 -10.06
C PRO A 132 11.98 30.27 -8.55
N THR A 133 10.78 30.60 -8.08
CA THR A 133 10.41 30.55 -6.66
C THR A 133 10.41 29.11 -6.15
N MET A 134 9.94 28.16 -6.95
CA MET A 134 9.90 26.75 -6.57
C MET A 134 11.29 26.13 -6.50
N LEU A 135 12.16 26.50 -7.43
CA LEU A 135 13.58 26.12 -7.39
C LEU A 135 14.27 26.68 -6.15
N GLN A 136 14.05 27.96 -5.86
CA GLN A 136 14.54 28.58 -4.64
C GLN A 136 14.01 27.87 -3.39
N PHE A 137 12.72 27.50 -3.39
CA PHE A 137 12.11 26.78 -2.29
C PHE A 137 12.79 25.44 -2.03
N LEU A 138 12.98 24.61 -3.06
CA LEU A 138 13.68 23.33 -2.93
C LEU A 138 15.09 23.53 -2.38
N GLN A 139 15.80 24.58 -2.80
CA GLN A 139 17.19 24.80 -2.40
C GLN A 139 17.32 25.40 -0.99
N CYS A 140 16.45 26.34 -0.63
CA CYS A 140 16.59 27.14 0.59
C CYS A 140 15.61 26.74 1.70
N LYS A 141 14.64 25.85 1.42
CA LYS A 141 13.52 25.50 2.32
C LYS A 141 12.71 26.71 2.79
N THR A 142 12.55 27.70 1.92
CA THR A 142 11.82 28.94 2.18
C THR A 142 10.86 29.26 1.04
N PHE A 143 9.60 29.53 1.37
CA PHE A 143 8.63 30.11 0.43
C PHE A 143 8.49 31.61 0.73
N GLY A 144 8.96 32.45 -0.20
CA GLY A 144 9.08 33.89 0.05
C GLY A 144 9.99 34.15 1.26
N ASN A 145 9.47 34.83 2.28
CA ASN A 145 10.21 35.11 3.52
C ASN A 145 9.95 34.09 4.65
N HIS A 146 9.12 33.06 4.40
CA HIS A 146 8.71 32.10 5.41
C HIS A 146 9.54 30.82 5.29
N LYS A 147 10.17 30.43 6.39
CA LYS A 147 10.95 29.19 6.48
C LYS A 147 10.02 28.02 6.81
N ILE A 148 10.27 26.87 6.20
CA ILE A 148 9.65 25.61 6.62
C ILE A 148 10.17 25.24 8.02
N PRO A 149 9.30 24.76 8.93
CA PRO A 149 9.72 24.29 10.24
C PRO A 149 10.87 23.27 10.16
N ASP A 150 11.80 23.34 11.11
CA ASP A 150 12.82 22.30 11.23
C ASP A 150 12.13 20.98 11.65
N GLY A 151 12.58 19.84 11.11
CA GLY A 151 11.87 18.56 11.26
C GLY A 151 10.91 18.22 10.11
N TRP A 152 10.74 19.13 9.15
CA TRP A 152 9.97 18.86 7.94
C TRP A 152 10.88 18.57 6.73
N LEU A 153 10.75 17.35 6.21
CA LEU A 153 11.43 16.91 4.99
C LEU A 153 10.65 17.41 3.77
N ILE A 154 11.38 17.91 2.77
CA ILE A 154 10.78 18.26 1.48
C ILE A 154 10.99 17.09 0.52
N ALA A 155 9.89 16.54 0.04
CA ALA A 155 9.85 15.56 -1.04
C ALA A 155 9.08 16.15 -2.22
N ALA A 156 9.53 15.87 -3.43
CA ALA A 156 8.86 16.31 -4.65
C ALA A 156 8.76 15.16 -5.65
N ALA A 157 7.71 15.17 -6.47
CA ALA A 157 7.55 14.24 -7.57
C ALA A 157 7.35 14.97 -8.90
N GLY A 158 7.91 14.42 -9.96
CA GLY A 158 7.75 14.91 -11.32
C GLY A 158 7.61 13.77 -12.33
N ASN A 159 7.24 14.14 -13.54
CA ASN A 159 7.12 13.22 -14.66
C ASN A 159 8.29 13.41 -15.64
N PRO A 160 8.81 12.34 -16.25
CA PRO A 160 9.73 12.45 -17.37
C PRO A 160 9.19 13.35 -18.50
N PRO A 161 10.05 14.12 -19.20
CA PRO A 161 9.63 15.03 -20.28
C PRO A 161 8.85 14.33 -21.39
N GLU A 162 9.18 13.06 -21.67
CA GLU A 162 8.55 12.22 -22.68
C GLU A 162 7.04 12.02 -22.45
N TYR A 163 6.58 12.07 -21.20
CA TYR A 163 5.19 11.82 -20.85
C TYR A 163 4.33 13.07 -20.75
N ASN A 164 4.90 14.27 -20.60
CA ASN A 164 4.13 15.51 -20.45
C ASN A 164 4.85 16.72 -21.07
N LYS A 165 4.21 17.35 -22.06
CA LYS A 165 4.78 18.48 -22.82
C LYS A 165 4.99 19.75 -21.99
N SER A 166 4.33 19.86 -20.85
CA SER A 166 4.46 20.99 -19.93
C SER A 166 5.62 20.82 -18.94
N VAL A 167 6.33 19.69 -18.98
CA VAL A 167 7.46 19.42 -18.10
C VAL A 167 8.65 20.31 -18.44
N ARG A 168 9.20 20.92 -17.41
CA ARG A 168 10.46 21.67 -17.45
C ARG A 168 11.56 20.82 -16.83
N GLU A 169 12.64 20.62 -17.57
CA GLU A 169 13.82 19.94 -17.03
C GLU A 169 14.53 20.85 -16.03
N PHE A 170 15.04 20.23 -14.96
CA PHE A 170 15.88 20.92 -13.98
C PHE A 170 17.31 21.04 -14.51
N ASP A 171 17.93 22.19 -14.28
CA ASP A 171 19.34 22.39 -14.62
C ASP A 171 20.26 21.58 -13.67
N ILE A 172 21.51 21.40 -14.10
CA ILE A 172 22.51 20.62 -13.34
C ILE A 172 22.72 21.20 -11.94
N VAL A 173 22.68 22.53 -11.81
CA VAL A 173 22.87 23.23 -10.53
C VAL A 173 21.74 22.92 -9.56
N THR A 174 20.50 22.84 -10.03
CA THR A 174 19.37 22.40 -9.21
C THR A 174 19.51 20.94 -8.84
N LEU A 175 19.81 20.06 -9.81
CA LEU A 175 19.91 18.62 -9.59
C LEU A 175 21.01 18.27 -8.57
N ASP A 176 22.14 18.98 -8.55
CA ASP A 176 23.22 18.76 -7.56
C ASP A 176 22.77 19.03 -6.10
N ARG A 177 21.72 19.83 -5.90
CA ARG A 177 21.17 20.15 -4.58
C ARG A 177 20.03 19.23 -4.15
N LEU A 178 19.61 18.30 -5.02
CA LEU A 178 18.52 17.37 -4.78
C LEU A 178 19.04 15.94 -4.61
N LYS A 179 18.31 15.12 -3.85
CA LYS A 179 18.45 13.67 -3.86
C LYS A 179 17.51 13.11 -4.93
N LEU A 180 18.00 13.00 -6.16
CA LEU A 180 17.24 12.48 -7.31
C LEU A 180 17.10 10.96 -7.23
N ILE A 181 15.87 10.47 -7.32
CA ILE A 181 15.51 9.06 -7.40
C ILE A 181 14.69 8.86 -8.68
N GLN A 182 15.25 8.12 -9.64
CA GLN A 182 14.52 7.70 -10.84
C GLN A 182 13.76 6.41 -10.55
N VAL A 183 12.44 6.50 -10.65
CA VAL A 183 11.49 5.42 -10.36
C VAL A 183 10.94 4.85 -11.66
N GLU A 184 11.14 3.55 -11.85
CA GLU A 184 10.65 2.80 -13.00
C GLU A 184 9.52 1.84 -12.57
N PRO A 185 8.54 1.59 -13.46
CA PRO A 185 7.55 0.55 -13.25
C PRO A 185 8.23 -0.82 -13.19
N ASP A 186 7.81 -1.64 -12.23
CA ASP A 186 8.32 -2.99 -12.00
C ASP A 186 7.11 -3.87 -11.68
N PHE A 187 6.79 -4.82 -12.56
CA PHE A 187 5.60 -5.65 -12.42
C PHE A 187 5.70 -6.58 -11.22
N ALA A 188 6.87 -7.16 -10.92
CA ALA A 188 7.05 -8.05 -9.79
C ALA A 188 6.76 -7.31 -8.46
N VAL A 189 7.31 -6.10 -8.32
CA VAL A 189 7.03 -5.25 -7.15
C VAL A 189 5.55 -4.82 -7.09
N TRP A 190 4.95 -4.48 -8.22
CA TRP A 190 3.53 -4.12 -8.24
C TRP A 190 2.63 -5.33 -7.95
N LYS A 191 3.01 -6.54 -8.36
CA LYS A 191 2.26 -7.77 -8.11
C LYS A 191 2.21 -8.09 -6.62
N GLU A 192 3.31 -7.92 -5.89
CA GLU A 192 3.32 -8.03 -4.42
C GLU A 192 2.29 -7.08 -3.79
N TYR A 193 2.29 -5.81 -4.22
CA TYR A 193 1.29 -4.81 -3.80
C TYR A 193 -0.13 -5.20 -4.19
N ALA A 194 -0.33 -5.67 -5.43
CA ALA A 194 -1.62 -6.01 -5.99
C ALA A 194 -2.28 -7.17 -5.23
N LEU A 195 -1.49 -8.16 -4.80
CA LEU A 195 -1.94 -9.25 -3.95
C LEU A 195 -2.34 -8.75 -2.56
N GLN A 196 -1.59 -7.79 -1.99
CA GLN A 196 -1.89 -7.19 -0.68
C GLN A 196 -3.17 -6.34 -0.71
N GLU A 197 -3.32 -5.49 -1.71
CA GLU A 197 -4.50 -4.62 -1.88
C GLU A 197 -5.70 -5.31 -2.54
N ALA A 198 -5.57 -6.61 -2.80
CA ALA A 198 -6.62 -7.46 -3.36
C ALA A 198 -7.13 -6.98 -4.72
N ILE A 199 -6.21 -6.61 -5.59
CA ILE A 199 -6.50 -6.33 -6.99
C ILE A 199 -7.10 -7.57 -7.65
N HIS A 200 -8.00 -7.33 -8.60
CA HIS A 200 -8.83 -8.35 -9.21
C HIS A 200 -7.94 -9.46 -9.80
N PRO A 201 -8.17 -10.72 -9.42
CA PRO A 201 -7.38 -11.88 -9.82
C PRO A 201 -7.13 -12.00 -11.33
N ALA A 202 -8.15 -11.75 -12.14
CA ALA A 202 -8.03 -11.82 -13.60
C ALA A 202 -6.99 -10.84 -14.15
N ILE A 203 -6.85 -9.65 -13.54
CA ILE A 203 -5.85 -8.65 -13.94
C ILE A 203 -4.44 -9.16 -13.60
N ILE A 204 -4.24 -9.66 -12.38
CA ILE A 204 -2.94 -10.20 -11.94
C ILE A 204 -2.54 -11.39 -12.81
N SER A 205 -3.49 -12.27 -13.10
CA SER A 205 -3.32 -13.45 -13.95
C SER A 205 -2.91 -13.06 -15.38
N TYR A 206 -3.67 -12.16 -16.01
CA TYR A 206 -3.38 -11.64 -17.35
C TYR A 206 -2.00 -10.97 -17.43
N LEU A 207 -1.69 -10.07 -16.49
CA LEU A 207 -0.43 -9.35 -16.49
C LEU A 207 0.77 -10.25 -16.17
N SER A 208 0.59 -11.35 -15.44
CA SER A 208 1.64 -12.35 -15.23
C SER A 208 2.02 -13.07 -16.52
N VAL A 209 1.11 -13.17 -17.49
CA VAL A 209 1.40 -13.71 -18.84
C VAL A 209 1.88 -12.61 -19.79
N LYS A 210 1.37 -11.39 -19.62
CA LYS A 210 1.58 -10.25 -20.51
C LYS A 210 2.21 -9.07 -19.77
N GLU A 211 3.36 -9.28 -19.14
CA GLU A 211 4.02 -8.24 -18.31
C GLU A 211 4.26 -6.93 -19.08
N ALA A 212 4.55 -7.01 -20.38
CA ALA A 212 4.74 -5.84 -21.25
C ALA A 212 3.48 -4.93 -21.35
N ASN A 213 2.30 -5.44 -20.98
CA ASN A 213 1.05 -4.68 -20.97
C ASN A 213 0.79 -3.99 -19.61
N PHE A 214 1.62 -4.23 -18.59
CA PHE A 214 1.48 -3.64 -17.26
C PHE A 214 1.57 -2.11 -17.27
N CYS A 215 2.64 -1.57 -17.87
CA CYS A 215 2.86 -0.13 -17.96
C CYS A 215 3.43 0.21 -19.34
N ARG A 216 2.60 0.77 -20.22
CA ARG A 216 2.97 1.14 -21.59
C ARG A 216 2.35 2.48 -21.94
N ILE A 217 3.16 3.41 -22.43
CA ILE A 217 2.71 4.74 -22.83
C ILE A 217 3.31 5.03 -24.21
N GLU A 218 2.47 5.39 -25.16
CA GLU A 218 2.87 5.73 -26.53
C GLU A 218 2.24 7.05 -26.96
N THR A 219 3.00 7.85 -27.72
CA THR A 219 2.49 9.06 -28.36
C THR A 219 2.32 8.79 -29.85
N THR A 220 1.09 8.89 -30.35
CA THR A 220 0.74 8.72 -31.76
C THR A 220 0.28 10.05 -32.36
N VAL A 221 -0.05 10.06 -33.66
CA VAL A 221 -0.61 11.24 -34.34
C VAL A 221 -1.99 11.60 -33.78
N ASP A 222 -2.78 10.59 -33.41
CA ASP A 222 -4.17 10.74 -32.96
C ASP A 222 -4.30 11.00 -31.45
N GLY A 223 -3.21 10.89 -30.69
CA GLY A 223 -3.22 11.14 -29.24
C GLY A 223 -2.19 10.32 -28.48
N LYS A 224 -2.39 10.19 -27.17
CA LYS A 224 -1.59 9.31 -26.32
C LYS A 224 -2.36 8.02 -26.07
N LEU A 225 -1.69 6.89 -26.17
CA LEU A 225 -2.19 5.58 -25.77
C LEU A 225 -1.48 5.17 -24.50
N PHE A 226 -2.21 4.68 -23.50
CA PHE A 226 -1.57 4.29 -22.24
C PHE A 226 -2.30 3.19 -21.47
N ALA A 227 -1.49 2.35 -20.84
CA ALA A 227 -1.85 1.46 -19.75
C ALA A 227 -0.90 1.78 -18.59
N THR A 228 -1.43 1.97 -17.39
CA THR A 228 -0.63 2.33 -16.21
C THR A 228 -1.04 1.48 -15.01
N PRO A 229 -0.18 1.31 -14.00
CA PRO A 229 -0.51 0.54 -12.80
C PRO A 229 -1.79 1.06 -12.12
N ARG A 230 -1.95 2.40 -12.03
CA ARG A 230 -3.19 3.04 -11.55
C ARG A 230 -4.42 2.64 -12.39
N GLY A 231 -4.31 2.62 -13.71
CA GLY A 231 -5.44 2.24 -14.58
C GLY A 231 -5.92 0.81 -14.32
N TRP A 232 -5.00 -0.12 -14.05
CA TRP A 232 -5.33 -1.49 -13.66
C TRP A 232 -5.99 -1.57 -12.28
N GLU A 233 -5.50 -0.79 -11.31
CA GLU A 233 -6.09 -0.69 -9.97
C GLU A 233 -7.51 -0.09 -10.00
N ASP A 234 -7.72 0.98 -10.75
CA ASP A 234 -9.02 1.61 -10.89
C ASP A 234 -10.02 0.67 -11.60
N LEU A 235 -9.58 -0.03 -12.65
CA LEU A 235 -10.38 -1.05 -13.34
C LEU A 235 -10.76 -2.19 -12.40
N SER A 236 -9.83 -2.66 -11.57
CA SER A 236 -10.09 -3.69 -10.55
C SER A 236 -11.25 -3.32 -9.65
N ARG A 237 -11.26 -2.09 -9.12
CA ARG A 237 -12.33 -1.63 -8.22
C ARG A 237 -13.67 -1.55 -8.92
N LEU A 238 -13.69 -1.16 -10.20
CA LEU A 238 -14.92 -1.19 -10.98
C LEU A 238 -15.42 -2.62 -11.19
N MET A 239 -14.52 -3.55 -11.53
CA MET A 239 -14.85 -4.95 -11.77
C MET A 239 -15.54 -5.58 -10.56
N GLU A 240 -14.98 -5.40 -9.35
CA GLU A 240 -15.56 -5.90 -8.09
C GLU A 240 -17.02 -5.44 -7.94
N VAL A 241 -17.29 -4.14 -8.14
CA VAL A 241 -18.65 -3.59 -8.01
C VAL A 241 -19.56 -4.07 -9.14
N TYR A 242 -19.04 -4.22 -10.36
CA TYR A 242 -19.82 -4.69 -11.50
C TYR A 242 -20.24 -6.15 -11.32
N GLU A 243 -19.38 -6.99 -10.76
CA GLU A 243 -19.70 -8.38 -10.42
C GLU A 243 -20.81 -8.47 -9.37
N GLU A 244 -20.74 -7.66 -8.31
CA GLU A 244 -21.80 -7.56 -7.29
C GLU A 244 -23.14 -7.13 -7.90
N LEU A 245 -23.09 -6.14 -8.81
CA LEU A 245 -24.26 -5.62 -9.52
C LEU A 245 -24.70 -6.50 -10.71
N LYS A 246 -23.95 -7.56 -11.03
CA LYS A 246 -24.15 -8.44 -12.19
C LYS A 246 -24.16 -7.69 -13.53
N LEU A 247 -23.31 -6.67 -13.64
CA LEU A 247 -23.08 -5.90 -14.86
C LEU A 247 -21.89 -6.47 -15.64
N PRO A 248 -21.96 -6.52 -16.99
CA PRO A 248 -20.84 -7.01 -17.79
C PRO A 248 -19.68 -5.99 -17.79
N VAL A 249 -18.46 -6.51 -17.66
CA VAL A 249 -17.22 -5.74 -17.89
C VAL A 249 -16.73 -6.06 -19.29
N ASP A 250 -17.23 -5.32 -20.28
CA ASP A 250 -16.87 -5.51 -21.68
C ASP A 250 -15.68 -4.62 -22.11
N ARG A 251 -15.28 -4.75 -23.37
CA ARG A 251 -14.19 -3.95 -23.95
C ARG A 251 -14.43 -2.44 -23.87
N GLU A 252 -15.69 -2.00 -24.00
CA GLU A 252 -16.05 -0.57 -23.97
C GLU A 252 -15.93 0.00 -22.56
N VAL A 253 -16.07 -0.82 -21.53
CA VAL A 253 -15.74 -0.46 -20.14
C VAL A 253 -14.23 -0.45 -19.93
N ILE A 254 -13.53 -1.51 -20.33
CA ILE A 254 -12.08 -1.68 -20.08
C ILE A 254 -11.26 -0.54 -20.71
N ILE A 255 -11.59 -0.12 -21.94
CA ILE A 255 -10.85 0.94 -22.66
C ILE A 255 -10.89 2.31 -21.95
N GLN A 256 -11.86 2.55 -21.06
CA GLN A 256 -11.97 3.80 -20.30
C GLN A 256 -10.83 3.96 -19.30
N TYR A 257 -10.32 2.85 -18.76
CA TYR A 257 -9.24 2.79 -17.78
C TYR A 257 -7.90 2.42 -18.42
N ILE A 258 -7.92 1.45 -19.34
CA ILE A 258 -6.76 1.02 -20.11
C ILE A 258 -6.88 1.61 -21.52
N GLN A 259 -6.48 2.88 -21.66
CA GLN A 259 -6.58 3.66 -22.91
C GLN A 259 -5.54 3.25 -23.97
N PHE A 260 -5.40 1.94 -24.16
CA PHE A 260 -4.56 1.31 -25.17
C PHE A 260 -5.42 0.25 -25.88
N PRO A 261 -6.00 0.54 -27.06
CA PRO A 261 -7.02 -0.29 -27.70
C PRO A 261 -6.66 -1.76 -27.91
N ALA A 262 -5.38 -2.06 -28.17
CA ALA A 262 -4.90 -3.43 -28.31
C ALA A 262 -4.87 -4.17 -26.97
N ILE A 263 -4.38 -3.53 -25.90
CA ILE A 263 -4.30 -4.12 -24.55
C ILE A 263 -5.71 -4.30 -23.98
N ALA A 264 -6.58 -3.31 -24.12
CA ALA A 264 -7.96 -3.39 -23.66
C ALA A 264 -8.73 -4.54 -24.33
N LYS A 265 -8.53 -4.71 -25.64
CA LYS A 265 -9.13 -5.83 -26.39
C LYS A 265 -8.58 -7.18 -25.93
N ASP A 266 -7.27 -7.29 -25.76
CA ASP A 266 -6.60 -8.52 -25.33
C ASP A 266 -7.07 -8.92 -23.92
N PHE A 267 -7.14 -7.97 -22.99
CA PHE A 267 -7.66 -8.21 -21.65
C PHE A 267 -9.16 -8.56 -21.64
N ALA A 268 -9.99 -7.92 -22.45
CA ALA A 268 -11.42 -8.26 -22.54
C ALA A 268 -11.64 -9.73 -22.96
N ASN A 269 -10.91 -10.19 -23.98
CA ASN A 269 -10.97 -11.58 -24.42
C ASN A 269 -10.48 -12.54 -23.31
N TYR A 270 -9.41 -12.17 -22.62
CA TYR A 270 -8.88 -12.94 -21.50
C TYR A 270 -9.90 -13.05 -20.36
N LEU A 271 -10.59 -11.95 -20.04
CA LEU A 271 -11.57 -11.88 -18.97
C LEU A 271 -12.79 -12.76 -19.24
N GLU A 272 -13.29 -12.79 -20.48
CA GLU A 272 -14.36 -13.71 -20.88
C GLU A 272 -13.98 -15.18 -20.66
N LEU A 273 -12.75 -15.55 -21.02
CA LEU A 273 -12.23 -16.90 -20.77
C LEU A 273 -12.05 -17.16 -19.27
N TYR A 274 -11.56 -16.19 -18.52
CA TYR A 274 -11.38 -16.28 -17.08
C TYR A 274 -12.69 -16.62 -16.36
N TYR A 275 -13.78 -15.89 -16.65
CA TYR A 275 -15.09 -16.19 -16.06
C TYR A 275 -15.65 -17.54 -16.50
N LYS A 276 -15.38 -17.95 -17.74
CA LYS A 276 -15.74 -19.29 -18.20
C LYS A 276 -15.02 -20.35 -17.36
N TYR A 277 -13.72 -20.18 -17.11
CA TYR A 277 -12.93 -21.12 -16.31
C TYR A 277 -13.34 -21.14 -14.84
N GLU A 278 -13.65 -19.98 -14.24
CA GLU A 278 -14.16 -19.92 -12.87
C GLU A 278 -15.44 -20.75 -12.71
N ASN A 279 -16.39 -20.62 -13.65
CA ASN A 279 -17.63 -21.39 -13.65
C ASN A 279 -17.39 -22.89 -13.92
N ASP A 280 -16.49 -23.23 -14.85
CA ASP A 280 -16.23 -24.59 -15.27
C ASP A 280 -15.48 -25.43 -14.22
N TYR A 281 -14.51 -24.83 -13.52
CA TYR A 281 -13.62 -25.54 -12.60
C TYR A 281 -14.09 -25.53 -11.14
N GLN A 282 -15.02 -24.64 -10.77
CA GLN A 282 -15.64 -24.61 -9.44
C GLN A 282 -14.61 -24.65 -8.30
N VAL A 283 -13.66 -23.69 -8.32
CA VAL A 283 -12.49 -23.68 -7.43
C VAL A 283 -12.86 -23.75 -5.94
N ASP A 284 -13.99 -23.14 -5.53
CA ASP A 284 -14.46 -23.24 -4.15
C ASP A 284 -14.79 -24.69 -3.73
N ALA A 285 -15.25 -25.55 -4.65
CA ALA A 285 -15.49 -26.97 -4.37
C ALA A 285 -14.17 -27.74 -4.25
N ILE A 286 -13.20 -27.43 -5.10
CA ILE A 286 -11.85 -28.01 -5.05
C ILE A 286 -11.22 -27.76 -3.68
N LEU A 287 -11.27 -26.52 -3.19
CA LEU A 287 -10.67 -26.14 -1.90
C LEU A 287 -11.43 -26.67 -0.68
N ARG A 288 -12.68 -27.14 -0.84
CA ARG A 288 -13.41 -27.93 0.16
C ARG A 288 -13.09 -29.43 0.11
N GLY A 289 -12.17 -29.85 -0.75
CA GLY A 289 -11.77 -31.26 -0.91
C GLY A 289 -12.61 -32.03 -1.93
N GLU A 290 -13.53 -31.40 -2.66
CA GLU A 290 -14.34 -32.04 -3.70
C GLU A 290 -13.57 -32.18 -5.02
N ILE A 291 -12.48 -32.96 -5.03
CA ILE A 291 -11.61 -33.12 -6.20
C ILE A 291 -12.18 -34.17 -7.14
N ARG A 292 -12.53 -33.75 -8.36
CA ARG A 292 -13.08 -34.63 -9.41
C ARG A 292 -12.00 -34.96 -10.44
N GLU A 293 -11.76 -36.25 -10.68
CA GLU A 293 -10.76 -36.74 -11.64
C GLU A 293 -10.97 -36.16 -13.05
N GLU A 294 -12.22 -35.99 -13.48
CA GLU A 294 -12.58 -35.36 -14.76
C GLU A 294 -12.04 -33.92 -14.91
N LEU A 295 -12.04 -33.13 -13.82
CA LEU A 295 -11.53 -31.76 -13.83
C LEU A 295 -10.00 -31.73 -13.87
N CYS A 296 -9.35 -32.64 -13.14
CA CYS A 296 -7.90 -32.82 -13.18
C CYS A 296 -7.43 -33.22 -14.59
N GLU A 297 -8.11 -34.18 -15.23
CA GLU A 297 -7.83 -34.55 -16.62
C GLU A 297 -8.04 -33.38 -17.58
N LYS A 298 -9.13 -32.63 -17.43
CA LYS A 298 -9.45 -31.48 -18.27
C LYS A 298 -8.34 -30.42 -18.21
N VAL A 299 -7.95 -29.98 -17.01
CA VAL A 299 -6.95 -28.93 -16.86
C VAL A 299 -5.54 -29.41 -17.25
N SER A 300 -5.20 -30.68 -17.01
CA SER A 300 -3.89 -31.23 -17.36
C SER A 300 -3.61 -31.17 -18.88
N ARG A 301 -4.66 -31.35 -19.69
CA ARG A 301 -4.62 -31.31 -21.16
C ARG A 301 -4.92 -29.93 -21.75
N ALA A 302 -5.26 -28.95 -20.92
CA ALA A 302 -5.61 -27.62 -21.37
C ALA A 302 -4.39 -26.84 -21.89
N PRO A 303 -4.61 -25.83 -22.74
CA PRO A 303 -3.58 -24.84 -23.07
C PRO A 303 -2.98 -24.17 -21.83
N PHE A 304 -1.74 -23.71 -21.92
CA PHE A 304 -0.99 -23.20 -20.76
C PHE A 304 -1.64 -21.96 -20.11
N ASP A 305 -2.26 -21.09 -20.89
CA ASP A 305 -3.04 -19.94 -20.43
C ASP A 305 -4.27 -20.34 -19.59
N GLU A 306 -4.95 -21.42 -19.97
CA GLU A 306 -6.04 -21.99 -19.17
C GLU A 306 -5.53 -22.56 -17.84
N LYS A 307 -4.41 -23.31 -17.88
CA LYS A 307 -3.77 -23.83 -16.66
C LYS A 307 -3.41 -22.71 -15.69
N LEU A 308 -2.78 -21.64 -16.19
CA LEU A 308 -2.44 -20.47 -15.40
C LEU A 308 -3.68 -19.77 -14.81
N SER A 309 -4.78 -19.72 -15.55
CA SER A 309 -6.04 -19.16 -15.05
C SER A 309 -6.57 -19.96 -13.86
N VAL A 310 -6.55 -21.30 -13.95
CA VAL A 310 -6.99 -22.18 -12.84
C VAL A 310 -6.07 -22.06 -11.63
N ILE A 311 -4.75 -22.05 -11.83
CA ILE A 311 -3.76 -21.84 -10.77
C ILE A 311 -3.98 -20.49 -10.09
N SER A 312 -4.23 -19.42 -10.88
CA SER A 312 -4.51 -18.09 -10.35
C SER A 312 -5.80 -18.06 -9.53
N LEU A 313 -6.87 -18.74 -9.98
CA LEU A 313 -8.12 -18.84 -9.24
C LEU A 313 -7.92 -19.52 -7.88
N LEU A 314 -7.16 -20.62 -7.84
CA LEU A 314 -6.82 -21.32 -6.58
C LEU A 314 -6.05 -20.40 -5.64
N LEU A 315 -4.98 -19.77 -6.12
CA LEU A 315 -4.15 -18.85 -5.34
C LEU A 315 -4.93 -17.66 -4.80
N THR A 316 -5.88 -17.13 -5.56
CA THR A 316 -6.76 -16.05 -5.11
C THR A 316 -7.63 -16.48 -3.94
N ARG A 317 -8.27 -17.64 -4.04
CA ARG A 317 -9.18 -18.14 -2.99
C ARG A 317 -8.40 -18.46 -1.72
N LEU A 318 -7.23 -19.09 -1.85
CA LEU A 318 -6.28 -19.31 -0.74
C LEU A 318 -5.80 -17.99 -0.14
N GLY A 319 -5.35 -17.04 -0.96
CA GLY A 319 -4.89 -15.73 -0.50
C GLY A 319 -5.99 -14.96 0.24
N THR A 320 -7.24 -15.10 -0.18
CA THR A 320 -8.39 -14.50 0.52
C THR A 320 -8.62 -15.14 1.88
N ALA A 321 -8.55 -16.47 1.97
CA ALA A 321 -8.66 -17.20 3.24
C ALA A 321 -7.55 -16.78 4.21
N PHE A 322 -6.29 -16.80 3.79
CA PHE A 322 -5.15 -16.41 4.63
C PHE A 322 -5.20 -14.94 5.06
N ARG A 323 -5.64 -14.04 4.19
CA ARG A 323 -5.85 -12.64 4.55
C ARG A 323 -6.91 -12.49 5.63
N ASN A 324 -8.03 -13.20 5.52
CA ASN A 324 -9.10 -13.12 6.52
C ASN A 324 -8.61 -13.61 7.88
N VAL A 325 -7.89 -14.74 7.89
CA VAL A 325 -7.28 -15.31 9.10
C VAL A 325 -6.29 -14.32 9.73
N TRP A 326 -5.40 -13.72 8.93
CA TRP A 326 -4.44 -12.74 9.47
C TRP A 326 -5.13 -11.46 9.98
N GLU A 327 -6.19 -10.98 9.33
CA GLU A 327 -6.97 -9.86 9.87
C GLU A 327 -7.68 -10.21 11.18
N GLU A 328 -8.18 -11.44 11.34
CA GLU A 328 -8.74 -11.92 12.61
C GLU A 328 -7.68 -12.02 13.71
N GLU A 329 -6.48 -12.49 13.38
CA GLU A 329 -5.33 -12.53 14.28
C GLU A 329 -4.96 -11.13 14.78
N LEU A 330 -4.73 -10.18 13.87
CA LEU A 330 -4.38 -8.80 14.24
C LEU A 330 -5.49 -8.13 15.07
N ARG A 331 -6.75 -8.49 14.81
CA ARG A 331 -7.90 -8.05 15.62
C ARG A 331 -7.84 -8.63 17.03
N LEU A 332 -7.55 -9.93 17.17
CA LEU A 332 -7.35 -10.59 18.46
C LEU A 332 -6.18 -10.01 19.23
N GLU A 333 -5.04 -9.75 18.58
CA GLU A 333 -3.88 -9.12 19.21
C GLU A 333 -4.21 -7.74 19.77
N LEU A 334 -4.91 -6.91 18.98
CA LEU A 334 -5.33 -5.58 19.42
C LEU A 334 -6.32 -5.68 20.59
N LEU A 335 -7.30 -6.58 20.52
CA LEU A 335 -8.26 -6.82 21.60
C LEU A 335 -7.54 -7.29 22.88
N MET A 336 -6.67 -8.30 22.78
CA MET A 336 -5.90 -8.83 23.91
C MET A 336 -5.03 -7.74 24.55
N LYS A 337 -4.36 -6.92 23.73
CA LYS A 337 -3.55 -5.80 24.21
C LYS A 337 -4.39 -4.82 25.05
N ARG A 338 -5.64 -4.56 24.67
CA ARG A 338 -6.55 -3.68 25.44
C ARG A 338 -7.08 -4.35 26.69
N LEU A 339 -7.44 -5.62 26.63
CA LEU A 339 -7.92 -6.35 27.79
C LEU A 339 -6.84 -6.51 28.88
N LYS A 340 -5.55 -6.57 28.50
CA LYS A 340 -4.44 -6.61 29.47
C LYS A 340 -4.39 -5.39 30.39
N SER A 341 -4.87 -4.22 29.96
CA SER A 341 -4.91 -3.02 30.82
C SER A 341 -6.11 -2.98 31.77
N TYR A 342 -6.97 -4.02 31.79
CA TYR A 342 -8.14 -4.08 32.67
C TYR A 342 -7.78 -4.01 34.16
N GLY A 343 -6.71 -4.71 34.56
CA GLY A 343 -6.24 -4.68 35.95
C GLY A 343 -5.73 -3.31 36.39
N GLU A 344 -5.31 -2.47 35.45
CA GLU A 344 -4.77 -1.12 35.67
C GLU A 344 -5.87 -0.05 35.75
N GLN A 345 -7.10 -0.37 35.33
CA GLN A 345 -8.22 0.57 35.38
C GLN A 345 -8.80 0.66 36.80
N GLU A 346 -9.27 1.85 37.16
CA GLU A 346 -9.95 2.12 38.42
C GLU A 346 -11.47 1.95 38.29
N GLY A 347 -12.14 1.62 39.40
CA GLY A 347 -13.59 1.44 39.47
C GLY A 347 -14.05 -0.01 39.54
N ASP A 348 -15.38 -0.18 39.45
CA ASP A 348 -16.08 -1.46 39.34
C ASP A 348 -15.82 -2.12 37.96
N GLY A 349 -16.21 -3.38 37.81
CA GLY A 349 -15.98 -4.12 36.56
C GLY A 349 -16.49 -3.41 35.29
N PRO A 350 -17.75 -2.92 35.28
CA PRO A 350 -18.30 -2.15 34.16
C PRO A 350 -17.53 -0.87 33.85
N ALA A 351 -17.12 -0.11 34.88
CA ALA A 351 -16.36 1.12 34.71
C ALA A 351 -14.98 0.86 34.11
N ARG A 352 -14.31 -0.22 34.52
CA ARG A 352 -13.01 -0.62 33.96
C ARG A 352 -13.13 -0.96 32.47
N MET A 353 -14.14 -1.73 32.07
CA MET A 353 -14.37 -2.03 30.64
C MET A 353 -14.71 -0.79 29.83
N ALA A 354 -15.54 0.10 30.37
CA ALA A 354 -15.87 1.37 29.73
C ALA A 354 -14.62 2.25 29.53
N ALA A 355 -13.72 2.30 30.51
CA ALA A 355 -12.47 3.05 30.42
C ALA A 355 -11.56 2.53 29.29
N ILE A 356 -11.45 1.20 29.13
CA ILE A 356 -10.71 0.58 28.02
C ILE A 356 -11.29 1.01 26.66
N LEU A 357 -12.61 0.95 26.52
CA LEU A 357 -13.29 1.35 25.28
C LEU A 357 -13.07 2.85 25.00
N THR A 358 -13.18 3.71 26.01
CA THR A 358 -12.92 5.15 25.88
C THR A 358 -11.47 5.42 25.45
N ALA A 359 -10.49 4.74 26.06
CA ALA A 359 -9.08 4.88 25.72
C ALA A 359 -8.80 4.44 24.27
N LEU A 360 -9.38 3.31 23.83
CA LEU A 360 -9.25 2.84 22.45
C LEU A 360 -9.87 3.81 21.45
N THR A 361 -11.04 4.38 21.78
CA THR A 361 -11.74 5.39 20.96
C THR A 361 -10.88 6.63 20.79
N ALA A 362 -10.35 7.18 21.89
CA ALA A 362 -9.49 8.36 21.86
C ALA A 362 -8.21 8.12 21.06
N GLU A 363 -7.59 6.95 21.19
CA GLU A 363 -6.40 6.60 20.39
C GLU A 363 -6.72 6.54 18.90
N ARG A 364 -7.82 5.88 18.52
CA ARG A 364 -8.26 5.80 17.13
C ARG A 364 -8.52 7.19 16.56
N GLU A 365 -9.24 8.04 17.28
CA GLU A 365 -9.53 9.41 16.85
C GLU A 365 -8.27 10.25 16.67
N GLY A 366 -7.30 10.14 17.60
CA GLY A 366 -6.01 10.80 17.50
C GLY A 366 -5.23 10.37 16.25
N LYS A 367 -5.09 9.06 16.03
CA LYS A 367 -4.39 8.54 14.84
C LYS A 367 -5.12 8.87 13.54
N LYS A 368 -6.46 8.86 13.55
CA LYS A 368 -7.29 9.23 12.39
C LYS A 368 -7.12 10.70 12.04
N ARG A 369 -7.13 11.60 13.02
CA ARG A 369 -6.88 13.04 12.83
C ARG A 369 -5.47 13.29 12.28
N ALA A 370 -4.50 12.50 12.73
CA ALA A 370 -3.13 12.54 12.23
C ALA A 370 -2.93 11.89 10.85
N GLU A 371 -3.96 11.27 10.25
CA GLU A 371 -3.89 10.48 9.00
C GLU A 371 -2.90 9.30 9.08
N LEU A 372 -2.65 8.82 10.29
CA LEU A 372 -1.73 7.73 10.58
C LEU A 372 -2.38 6.34 10.50
N LEU A 373 -3.69 6.26 10.25
CA LEU A 373 -4.41 4.99 10.05
C LEU A 373 -4.63 4.73 8.56
N SER A 374 -4.31 3.51 8.14
CA SER A 374 -4.84 2.95 6.90
C SER A 374 -6.34 2.62 7.03
N ARG A 375 -7.01 2.37 5.90
CA ARG A 375 -8.43 1.96 5.90
C ARG A 375 -8.65 0.63 6.61
N GLN A 376 -7.74 -0.34 6.41
CA GLN A 376 -7.81 -1.65 7.04
C GLN A 376 -7.61 -1.53 8.56
N GLU A 377 -6.64 -0.72 9.00
CA GLU A 377 -6.43 -0.45 10.43
C GLU A 377 -7.64 0.24 11.06
N ASP A 378 -8.22 1.27 10.43
CA ASP A 378 -9.41 1.95 10.96
C ASP A 378 -10.60 0.97 11.12
N ARG A 379 -10.79 0.07 10.15
CA ARG A 379 -11.81 -0.99 10.22
C ARG A 379 -11.54 -1.95 11.37
N ARG A 380 -10.28 -2.33 11.60
CA ARG A 380 -9.88 -3.21 12.72
C ARG A 380 -10.16 -2.56 14.07
N TYR A 381 -9.84 -1.27 14.24
CA TYR A 381 -10.21 -0.52 15.45
C TYR A 381 -11.73 -0.54 15.66
N LEU A 382 -12.53 -0.28 14.62
CA LEU A 382 -14.00 -0.32 14.72
C LEU A 382 -14.53 -1.70 15.12
N GLN A 383 -13.96 -2.78 14.57
CA GLN A 383 -14.34 -4.14 14.95
C GLN A 383 -14.03 -4.42 16.42
N VAL A 384 -12.82 -4.11 16.89
CA VAL A 384 -12.44 -4.30 18.31
C VAL A 384 -13.30 -3.44 19.23
N MET A 385 -13.62 -2.19 18.84
CA MET A 385 -14.55 -1.36 19.59
C MET A 385 -15.93 -2.01 19.69
N GLY A 386 -16.47 -2.54 18.59
CA GLY A 386 -17.74 -3.27 18.59
C GLY A 386 -17.74 -4.49 19.52
N GLU A 387 -16.64 -5.24 19.59
CA GLU A 387 -16.50 -6.36 20.52
C GLU A 387 -16.47 -5.90 21.98
N LEU A 388 -15.73 -4.84 22.28
CA LEU A 388 -15.68 -4.26 23.63
C LEU A 388 -17.04 -3.68 24.04
N GLU A 389 -17.79 -3.09 23.10
CA GLU A 389 -19.16 -2.64 23.33
C GLU A 389 -20.12 -3.80 23.62
N ASN A 390 -19.97 -4.92 22.91
CA ASN A 390 -20.72 -6.15 23.19
C ASN A 390 -20.37 -6.69 24.58
N PHE A 391 -19.09 -6.72 24.97
CA PHE A 391 -18.67 -7.14 26.31
C PHE A 391 -19.28 -6.24 27.39
N CYS A 392 -19.22 -4.91 27.21
CA CYS A 392 -19.84 -3.95 28.12
C CYS A 392 -21.36 -4.19 28.28
N ARG A 393 -22.03 -4.59 27.19
CA ARG A 393 -23.47 -4.88 27.20
C ARG A 393 -23.77 -6.16 27.98
N GLU A 394 -23.08 -7.24 27.68
CA GLU A 394 -23.22 -8.54 28.37
C GLU A 394 -22.96 -8.42 29.87
N ILE A 395 -21.91 -7.68 30.26
CA ILE A 395 -21.59 -7.43 31.68
C ILE A 395 -22.73 -6.72 32.40
N ARG A 396 -23.35 -5.71 31.75
CA ARG A 396 -24.50 -4.98 32.31
C ARG A 396 -25.75 -5.84 32.38
N GLU A 397 -25.99 -6.70 31.37
CA GLU A 397 -27.13 -7.61 31.36
C GLU A 397 -27.02 -8.70 32.44
N ARG A 398 -25.79 -9.13 32.76
CA ARG A 398 -25.49 -10.09 33.82
C ARG A 398 -25.35 -9.45 35.21
N ASP A 399 -25.48 -8.12 35.32
CA ASP A 399 -25.35 -7.35 36.57
C ASP A 399 -24.03 -7.60 37.33
N LEU A 400 -22.93 -7.75 36.57
CA LEU A 400 -21.61 -8.04 37.12
C LEU A 400 -20.93 -6.73 37.54
N GLU A 401 -21.00 -6.39 38.83
CA GLU A 401 -20.32 -5.21 39.40
C GLU A 401 -18.90 -5.53 39.90
N ASP A 402 -18.68 -6.75 40.39
CA ASP A 402 -17.39 -7.15 40.95
C ASP A 402 -16.30 -7.22 39.85
N PRO A 403 -15.12 -6.61 40.06
CA PRO A 403 -14.05 -6.61 39.07
C PRO A 403 -13.50 -7.99 38.71
N GLU A 404 -13.46 -8.95 39.65
CA GLU A 404 -12.95 -10.30 39.40
C GLU A 404 -13.99 -11.13 38.64
N GLU A 405 -15.26 -11.09 39.05
CA GLU A 405 -16.35 -11.78 38.34
C GLU A 405 -16.53 -11.25 36.92
N THR A 406 -16.45 -9.93 36.74
CA THR A 406 -16.46 -9.30 35.43
C THR A 406 -15.29 -9.76 34.56
N TRP A 407 -14.10 -9.89 35.14
CA TRP A 407 -12.92 -10.35 34.41
C TRP A 407 -13.03 -11.80 33.95
N GLU A 408 -13.58 -12.69 34.79
CA GLU A 408 -13.85 -14.07 34.39
C GLU A 408 -14.87 -14.15 33.25
N ALA A 409 -15.94 -13.34 33.28
CA ALA A 409 -16.89 -13.25 32.17
C ALA A 409 -16.24 -12.73 30.88
N VAL A 410 -15.34 -11.73 30.97
CA VAL A 410 -14.57 -11.23 29.83
C VAL A 410 -13.65 -12.30 29.25
N LYS A 411 -13.00 -13.12 30.09
CA LYS A 411 -12.20 -14.25 29.61
C LYS A 411 -13.03 -15.29 28.88
N GLU A 412 -14.22 -15.62 29.39
CA GLU A 412 -15.16 -16.54 28.74
C GLU A 412 -15.55 -16.04 27.34
N MET A 413 -15.96 -14.77 27.24
CA MET A 413 -16.32 -14.17 25.96
C MET A 413 -15.13 -14.11 24.99
N PHE A 414 -13.95 -13.74 25.48
CA PHE A 414 -12.72 -13.73 24.68
C PHE A 414 -12.33 -15.13 24.20
N ALA A 415 -12.53 -16.17 25.02
CA ALA A 415 -12.28 -17.56 24.64
C ALA A 415 -13.17 -18.00 23.47
N GLY A 416 -14.44 -17.60 23.44
CA GLY A 416 -15.32 -17.89 22.30
C GLY A 416 -14.85 -17.22 20.99
N ILE A 417 -14.34 -15.99 21.05
CA ILE A 417 -13.76 -15.32 19.88
C ILE A 417 -12.50 -16.07 19.41
N ARG A 418 -11.67 -16.53 20.36
CA ARG A 418 -10.46 -17.31 20.06
C ARG A 418 -10.79 -18.65 19.40
N GLU A 419 -11.81 -19.35 19.87
CA GLU A 419 -12.27 -20.62 19.28
C GLU A 419 -12.75 -20.42 17.83
N SER A 420 -13.48 -19.34 17.56
CA SER A 420 -13.86 -19.00 16.17
C SER A 420 -12.64 -18.77 15.27
N TYR A 421 -11.61 -18.10 15.77
CA TYR A 421 -10.37 -17.88 15.03
C TYR A 421 -9.59 -19.19 14.80
N GLU A 422 -9.51 -20.06 15.81
CA GLU A 422 -8.89 -21.39 15.68
C GLU A 422 -9.60 -22.21 14.58
N GLY A 423 -10.93 -22.14 14.50
CA GLY A 423 -11.69 -22.76 13.41
C GLY A 423 -11.37 -22.17 12.02
N SER A 424 -11.36 -20.84 11.88
CA SER A 424 -10.97 -20.18 10.62
C SER A 424 -9.54 -20.53 10.20
N TRP A 425 -8.62 -20.66 11.16
CA TRP A 425 -7.22 -21.03 10.96
C TRP A 425 -7.10 -22.46 10.42
N GLU A 426 -7.79 -23.42 11.03
CA GLU A 426 -7.82 -24.82 10.59
C GLU A 426 -8.43 -24.94 9.19
N GLU A 427 -9.57 -24.29 8.93
CA GLU A 427 -10.22 -24.30 7.61
C GLU A 427 -9.30 -23.77 6.52
N ALA A 428 -8.57 -22.67 6.77
CA ALA A 428 -7.62 -22.14 5.81
C ALA A 428 -6.45 -23.10 5.55
N GLY A 429 -5.99 -23.84 6.57
CA GLY A 429 -5.00 -24.90 6.45
C GLY A 429 -5.49 -26.07 5.60
N GLU A 430 -6.71 -26.55 5.85
CA GLU A 430 -7.34 -27.61 5.05
C GLU A 430 -7.51 -27.18 3.59
N MET A 431 -7.93 -25.93 3.32
CA MET A 431 -8.01 -25.39 1.97
C MET A 431 -6.66 -25.46 1.25
N LEU A 432 -5.57 -25.16 1.94
CA LEU A 432 -4.22 -25.25 1.36
C LEU A 432 -3.87 -26.68 0.98
N GLU A 433 -4.11 -27.64 1.87
CA GLU A 433 -3.86 -29.06 1.63
C GLU A 433 -4.69 -29.58 0.45
N HIS A 434 -5.97 -29.23 0.37
CA HIS A 434 -6.82 -29.58 -0.77
C HIS A 434 -6.36 -28.89 -2.07
N GLY A 435 -5.82 -27.68 -1.97
CA GLY A 435 -5.17 -27.01 -3.09
C GLY A 435 -3.97 -27.80 -3.62
N PHE A 436 -3.13 -28.33 -2.73
CA PHE A 436 -2.03 -29.21 -3.11
C PHE A 436 -2.52 -30.54 -3.68
N ASP A 437 -3.53 -31.19 -3.07
CA ASP A 437 -4.12 -32.42 -3.60
C ASP A 437 -4.56 -32.25 -5.06
N PHE A 438 -5.21 -31.13 -5.38
CA PHE A 438 -5.63 -30.83 -6.74
C PHE A 438 -4.44 -30.60 -7.67
N MET A 439 -3.45 -29.81 -7.24
CA MET A 439 -2.25 -29.53 -8.03
C MET A 439 -1.44 -30.80 -8.33
N GLU A 440 -1.32 -31.71 -7.35
CA GLU A 440 -0.65 -33.00 -7.50
C GLU A 440 -1.40 -33.92 -8.45
N ALA A 441 -2.72 -34.00 -8.30
CA ALA A 441 -3.58 -34.82 -9.16
C ALA A 441 -3.61 -34.31 -10.62
N ALA A 442 -3.61 -33.00 -10.82
CA ALA A 442 -3.73 -32.39 -12.15
C ALA A 442 -2.38 -32.24 -12.88
N PHE A 443 -1.30 -31.95 -12.15
CA PHE A 443 -0.04 -31.51 -12.73
C PHE A 443 1.19 -32.27 -12.22
N GLY A 444 1.14 -32.85 -11.02
CA GLY A 444 2.28 -33.52 -10.39
C GLY A 444 3.47 -32.58 -10.16
N ASP A 445 4.68 -33.08 -10.41
CA ASP A 445 5.96 -32.33 -10.26
C ASP A 445 6.27 -31.40 -11.47
N SER A 446 5.26 -30.84 -12.14
CA SER A 446 5.48 -30.04 -13.36
C SER A 446 5.76 -28.55 -13.09
N GLN A 447 6.04 -27.78 -14.14
CA GLN A 447 6.21 -26.33 -14.09
C GLN A 447 4.99 -25.60 -13.46
N GLU A 448 3.79 -26.15 -13.59
CA GLU A 448 2.57 -25.59 -13.00
C GLU A 448 2.61 -25.63 -11.46
N MET A 449 3.17 -26.69 -10.87
CA MET A 449 3.40 -26.79 -9.42
C MET A 449 4.44 -25.76 -8.95
N VAL A 450 5.52 -25.57 -9.72
CA VAL A 450 6.53 -24.54 -9.48
C VAL A 450 5.89 -23.15 -9.44
N ILE A 451 5.01 -22.84 -10.41
CA ILE A 451 4.32 -21.55 -10.47
C ILE A 451 3.40 -21.38 -9.26
N PHE A 452 2.64 -22.40 -8.88
CA PHE A 452 1.78 -22.35 -7.70
C PHE A 452 2.57 -22.01 -6.42
N VAL A 453 3.65 -22.76 -6.13
CA VAL A 453 4.48 -22.54 -4.93
C VAL A 453 5.21 -21.19 -4.97
N THR A 454 5.70 -20.77 -6.14
CA THR A 454 6.35 -19.46 -6.29
C THR A 454 5.39 -18.31 -5.99
N ASN A 455 4.14 -18.41 -6.43
CA ASN A 455 3.13 -17.39 -6.14
C ASN A 455 2.69 -17.40 -4.67
N LEU A 456 2.65 -18.56 -4.00
CA LEU A 456 2.48 -18.61 -2.54
C LEU A 456 3.60 -17.83 -1.82
N ASN A 457 4.83 -17.86 -2.33
CA ASN A 457 5.95 -17.07 -1.78
C ASN A 457 5.92 -15.58 -2.11
N THR A 458 5.04 -15.14 -3.02
CA THR A 458 4.96 -13.74 -3.46
C THR A 458 3.92 -12.94 -2.66
N SER A 459 2.86 -13.61 -2.18
CA SER A 459 1.83 -12.99 -1.36
C SER A 459 2.29 -12.88 0.09
N GLY A 460 2.31 -11.66 0.64
CA GLY A 460 2.63 -11.45 2.05
C GLY A 460 1.72 -12.25 2.99
N TYR A 461 0.42 -12.37 2.66
CA TYR A 461 -0.53 -13.14 3.47
C TYR A 461 -0.23 -14.63 3.47
N CYS A 462 0.11 -15.20 2.31
CA CYS A 462 0.49 -16.60 2.21
C CYS A 462 1.80 -16.86 2.96
N VAL A 463 2.80 -15.99 2.82
CA VAL A 463 4.08 -16.12 3.51
C VAL A 463 3.90 -16.07 5.03
N HIS A 464 3.08 -15.16 5.55
CA HIS A 464 2.77 -15.09 6.98
C HIS A 464 2.14 -16.40 7.48
N PHE A 465 1.09 -16.87 6.79
CA PHE A 465 0.41 -18.10 7.15
C PHE A 465 1.35 -19.32 7.13
N LEU A 466 2.17 -19.46 6.09
CA LEU A 466 3.11 -20.58 5.91
C LEU A 466 4.31 -20.54 6.87
N GLN A 467 4.59 -19.42 7.53
CA GLN A 467 5.60 -19.35 8.59
C GLN A 467 5.13 -20.02 9.88
N GLU A 468 3.82 -20.05 10.12
CA GLU A 468 3.22 -20.57 11.34
C GLU A 468 2.52 -21.91 11.13
N TYR A 469 1.91 -22.11 9.95
CA TYR A 469 1.27 -23.36 9.57
C TYR A 469 2.28 -24.36 8.98
N GLU A 470 2.42 -25.53 9.62
CA GLU A 470 3.32 -26.59 9.17
C GLU A 470 2.71 -27.39 7.99
N CYS A 471 2.81 -26.85 6.77
CA CYS A 471 2.46 -27.58 5.55
C CYS A 471 3.68 -28.35 5.01
N GLU A 472 3.77 -29.66 5.28
CA GLU A 472 4.90 -30.51 4.84
C GLU A 472 5.10 -30.47 3.32
N ARG A 473 4.00 -30.48 2.55
CA ARG A 473 4.04 -30.47 1.08
C ARG A 473 4.65 -29.18 0.56
N TYR A 474 4.24 -28.03 1.08
CA TYR A 474 4.83 -26.74 0.74
C TYR A 474 6.36 -26.78 0.94
N TYR A 475 6.84 -27.25 2.09
CA TYR A 475 8.29 -27.36 2.34
C TYR A 475 8.98 -28.32 1.36
N GLN A 476 8.35 -29.44 1.02
CA GLN A 476 8.88 -30.41 0.05
C GLN A 476 9.08 -29.77 -1.33
N TYR A 477 8.05 -29.13 -1.89
CA TYR A 477 8.12 -28.50 -3.20
C TYR A 477 9.00 -27.25 -3.22
N ASN A 478 8.96 -26.43 -2.17
CA ASN A 478 9.82 -25.25 -2.03
C ASN A 478 11.31 -25.65 -1.95
N LYS A 479 11.62 -26.76 -1.28
CA LYS A 479 12.99 -27.29 -1.24
C LYS A 479 13.46 -27.81 -2.60
N LYS A 480 12.59 -28.48 -3.37
CA LYS A 480 12.90 -28.92 -4.74
C LYS A 480 13.27 -27.72 -5.62
N LEU A 481 12.49 -26.64 -5.55
CA LEU A 481 12.75 -25.37 -6.25
C LEU A 481 14.16 -24.82 -5.96
N LEU A 482 14.52 -24.71 -4.67
CA LEU A 482 15.83 -24.20 -4.25
C LEU A 482 17.02 -25.07 -4.74
N PHE A 483 16.80 -26.36 -4.99
CA PHE A 483 17.84 -27.25 -5.55
C PHE A 483 17.94 -27.14 -7.07
N GLU A 484 16.83 -26.97 -7.78
CA GLU A 484 16.81 -26.76 -9.22
C GLU A 484 17.47 -25.42 -9.61
N ASP A 485 17.20 -24.35 -8.85
CA ASP A 485 17.87 -23.04 -9.03
C ASP A 485 19.39 -23.14 -8.82
N ARG A 486 19.82 -23.90 -7.81
CA ARG A 486 21.26 -24.14 -7.55
C ARG A 486 21.92 -24.98 -8.65
N GLU A 487 21.23 -25.99 -9.18
CA GLU A 487 21.73 -26.76 -10.33
C GLU A 487 21.82 -25.91 -11.60
N GLY A 488 20.86 -25.02 -11.82
CA GLY A 488 20.84 -24.06 -12.92
C GLY A 488 22.05 -23.11 -12.87
N GLU A 489 22.26 -22.45 -11.72
CA GLU A 489 23.43 -21.57 -11.50
C GLU A 489 24.77 -22.33 -11.64
N LEU A 490 24.83 -23.58 -11.17
CA LEU A 490 26.02 -24.42 -11.32
C LEU A 490 26.27 -24.80 -12.78
N LYS A 491 25.23 -25.12 -13.55
CA LYS A 491 25.34 -25.41 -14.99
C LYS A 491 25.76 -24.17 -15.77
N GLU A 492 25.14 -23.01 -15.50
CA GLU A 492 25.53 -21.73 -16.12
C GLU A 492 26.98 -21.37 -15.82
N ARG A 493 27.43 -21.53 -14.57
CA ARG A 493 28.83 -21.36 -14.20
C ARG A 493 29.75 -22.32 -14.95
N ILE A 494 29.39 -23.59 -15.03
CA ILE A 494 30.20 -24.59 -15.75
C ILE A 494 30.28 -24.25 -17.25
N SER A 495 29.18 -23.81 -17.88
CA SER A 495 29.21 -23.35 -19.28
C SER A 495 30.02 -22.07 -19.47
N ALA A 496 29.96 -21.12 -18.52
CA ALA A 496 30.78 -19.90 -18.55
C ALA A 496 32.28 -20.14 -18.30
N TYR A 497 32.66 -21.32 -17.78
CA TYR A 497 34.05 -21.79 -17.69
C TYR A 497 34.50 -22.60 -18.92
N LEU A 498 33.57 -23.00 -19.79
CA LEU A 498 33.82 -23.79 -21.00
C LEU A 498 33.75 -22.98 -22.30
N GLU A 499 33.32 -21.72 -22.23
CA GLU A 499 33.58 -20.65 -23.21
C GLU A 499 34.85 -19.87 -22.85
#